data_AF-A0A848WJA0-F1
#
_entry.id   AF-A0A848WJA0-F1
#
_cell.length_a   1.000
_cell.length_b   1.000
_cell.length_c   1.000
_cell.angle_alpha   90.00
_cell.angle_beta   90.00
_cell.angle_gamma   90.00
#
_symmetry.space_group_name_H-M   'P 1'
#
loop_
_entity.id
_entity.type
_entity.pdbx_description
1 polymer ?
#
loop_
_entity_poly.entity_id
_entity_poly.type
_entity_poly.pdbx_seq_one_letter_code
_entity_poly.pdbx_strand_id
1 'polypeptide(L)' 'MWARMGKAAMDALESGAEDRVFYETKIATGRYYMARQLPATTMHLARITSGADTVMALDAEQF' A
#
# COMPACT_ATOMS: atom_id res chain seq x y z
N MET A 1 6.82 -5.96 0.59
CA MET A 1 6.56 -7.41 0.78
C MET A 1 5.54 -7.97 -0.22
N TRP A 2 4.37 -7.33 -0.42
CA TRP A 2 3.34 -7.81 -1.37
C TRP A 2 3.84 -8.11 -2.79
N ALA A 3 4.64 -7.22 -3.40
CA ALA A 3 5.22 -7.46 -4.73
C ALA A 3 6.15 -8.68 -4.78
N ARG A 4 6.94 -8.92 -3.73
CA ARG A 4 7.83 -10.09 -3.63
C ARG A 4 7.02 -11.40 -3.54
N MET A 5 5.94 -11.39 -2.76
CA MET A 5 5.02 -12.54 -2.69
C MET A 5 4.30 -12.78 -4.02
N GLY A 6 3.88 -11.70 -4.70
CA GLY A 6 3.27 -11.79 -6.03
C GLY A 6 4.22 -12.39 -7.06
N LYS A 7 5.50 -11.97 -7.06
CA LYS A 7 6.53 -12.56 -7.93
C LYS A 7 6.73 -14.05 -7.63
N ALA A 8 6.95 -14.42 -6.37
CA ALA A 8 7.13 -15.82 -6.00
C ALA A 8 5.92 -16.70 -6.36
N ALA A 9 4.71 -16.14 -6.28
CA ALA A 9 3.48 -16.83 -6.69
C ALA A 9 3.39 -17.02 -8.22
N MET A 10 3.86 -16.05 -9.01
CA MET A 10 3.96 -16.20 -10.46
C MET A 10 4.97 -17.30 -10.83
N ASP A 11 6.17 -17.25 -10.23
CA ASP A 11 7.22 -18.25 -10.46
C ASP A 11 6.75 -19.67 -10.09
N ALA A 12 5.97 -19.82 -9.01
CA ALA A 12 5.41 -21.10 -8.58
C ALA A 12 4.35 -21.63 -9.56
N LEU A 13 3.47 -20.76 -10.08
CA LEU A 13 2.48 -21.13 -11.10
C LEU A 13 3.15 -21.57 -12.41
N GLU A 14 4.21 -20.89 -12.83
CA GLU A 14 5.02 -21.28 -14.00
C GLU A 14 5.73 -22.62 -13.80
N SER A 15 6.13 -22.92 -12.57
CA SER A 15 6.77 -24.19 -12.19
C SER A 15 5.78 -25.35 -11.98
N GLY A 16 4.48 -25.15 -12.25
CA GLY A 16 3.46 -26.19 -12.19
C GLY A 16 2.91 -26.47 -10.79
N ALA A 17 2.89 -25.48 -9.91
CA ALA A 17 2.33 -25.67 -8.56
C ALA A 17 0.86 -26.13 -8.58
N GLU A 18 0.55 -27.11 -7.72
CA GLU A 18 -0.76 -27.76 -7.67
C GLU A 18 -1.86 -26.83 -7.12
N ASP A 19 -1.55 -26.05 -6.07
CA ASP A 19 -2.50 -25.11 -5.47
C ASP A 19 -2.55 -23.77 -6.22
N ARG A 20 -3.06 -23.81 -7.45
CA ARG A 20 -3.17 -22.62 -8.31
C ARG A 20 -4.01 -21.51 -7.67
N VAL A 21 -5.10 -21.88 -7.01
CA VAL A 21 -6.05 -20.93 -6.40
C VAL A 21 -5.36 -20.10 -5.33
N PHE A 22 -4.51 -20.70 -4.50
CA PHE A 22 -3.72 -19.97 -3.51
C PHE A 22 -2.81 -18.92 -4.15
N TYR A 23 -2.04 -19.31 -5.18
CA TYR A 23 -1.08 -18.40 -5.83
C TYR A 23 -1.76 -17.28 -6.63
N GLU A 24 -2.83 -17.60 -7.36
CA GLU A 24 -3.64 -16.61 -8.06
C GLU A 24 -4.27 -15.61 -7.06
N THR A 25 -4.76 -16.11 -5.92
CA THR A 25 -5.26 -15.26 -4.82
C THR A 25 -4.17 -14.35 -4.27
N LYS A 26 -2.95 -14.85 -4.06
CA LYS A 26 -1.82 -14.02 -3.59
C LYS A 26 -1.51 -12.88 -4.56
N ILE A 27 -1.53 -13.16 -5.86
CA ILE A 27 -1.33 -12.13 -6.89
C ILE A 27 -2.45 -11.10 -6.84
N ALA A 28 -3.71 -11.55 -6.77
CA ALA A 28 -4.88 -10.67 -6.70
C ALA A 28 -4.84 -9.76 -5.46
N THR A 29 -4.55 -10.29 -4.28
CA THR A 29 -4.41 -9.50 -3.05
C THR A 29 -3.26 -8.49 -3.15
N GLY A 30 -2.13 -8.89 -3.73
CA GLY A 30 -1.00 -8.00 -3.97
C GLY A 30 -1.41 -6.81 -4.86
N ARG A 31 -2.12 -7.06 -5.96
CA ARG A 31 -2.64 -6.01 -6.85
C ARG A 31 -3.64 -5.10 -6.15
N TYR A 32 -4.55 -5.67 -5.35
CA TYR A 32 -5.50 -4.89 -4.55
C TYR A 32 -4.78 -3.92 -3.61
N TYR A 33 -3.76 -4.38 -2.87
CA TYR A 33 -3.00 -3.52 -1.97
C TYR A 33 -2.34 -2.35 -2.72
N MET A 34 -1.71 -2.63 -3.87
CA MET A 34 -1.09 -1.57 -4.68
C MET A 34 -2.11 -0.55 -5.20
N ALA A 35 -3.30 -1.00 -5.61
CA ALA A 35 -4.32 -0.12 -6.17
C ALA A 35 -5.11 0.65 -5.10
N ARG A 36 -5.32 0.07 -3.91
CA ARG A 36 -6.26 0.61 -2.91
C ARG A 36 -5.62 1.13 -1.64
N GLN A 37 -4.47 0.60 -1.24
CA GLN A 37 -3.84 0.93 0.05
C GLN A 37 -2.59 1.79 -0.14
N LEU A 38 -1.71 1.42 -1.07
CA LEU A 38 -0.46 2.14 -1.32
C LEU A 38 -0.66 3.64 -1.65
N PRO A 39 -1.69 4.07 -2.39
CA PRO A 39 -1.90 5.50 -2.69
C PRO A 39 -2.10 6.38 -1.45
N ALA A 40 -2.49 5.81 -0.30
CA ALA A 40 -2.59 6.56 0.96
C ALA A 40 -1.24 7.18 1.37
N THR A 41 -0.11 6.60 0.94
CA THR A 41 1.22 7.17 1.19
C THR A 41 1.39 8.56 0.57
N THR A 42 0.78 8.82 -0.58
CA THR A 42 0.78 10.15 -1.21
C THR A 42 0.02 11.17 -0.35
N MET A 43 -1.14 10.78 0.19
CA MET A 43 -1.89 11.61 1.13
C MET A 43 -1.07 11.89 2.40
N HIS A 44 -0.42 10.87 2.96
CA HIS A 44 0.43 11.04 4.13
C HIS A 44 1.59 12.00 3.85
N LEU A 45 2.26 11.85 2.70
CA LEU A 45 3.32 12.76 2.30
C LEU A 45 2.82 14.19 2.21
N ALA A 46 1.68 14.43 1.55
CA ALA A 46 1.09 15.76 1.43
C ALA A 46 0.84 16.41 2.81
N ARG A 47 0.33 15.64 3.78
CA ARG A 47 0.10 16.10 5.16
C ARG A 47 1.40 16.38 5.93
N ILE A 48 2.46 15.64 5.65
CA ILE A 48 3.78 15.88 6.26
C ILE A 48 4.38 17.16 5.67
N THR A 49 4.25 17.37 4.36
CA THR A 49 4.87 18.49 3.66
C THR A 49 4.13 19.82 3.80
N SER A 50 2.86 19.83 4.23
CA SER A 50 2.09 21.07 4.42
C SER A 50 2.59 21.95 5.57
N GLY A 51 3.50 21.44 6.41
CA GLY A 51 4.12 22.21 7.48
C GLY A 51 3.19 22.46 8.69
N ALA A 52 3.67 23.27 9.63
CA ALA A 52 2.98 23.56 10.88
C ALA A 52 2.16 24.86 10.86
N ASP A 53 2.36 25.71 9.85
CA ASP A 53 1.86 27.09 9.80
C ASP A 53 0.36 27.20 10.10
N THR A 54 -0.45 26.29 9.56
CA THR A 54 -1.92 26.30 9.77
C THR A 54 -2.32 26.07 11.22
N VAL A 55 -1.59 25.23 11.97
CA VAL A 55 -1.86 24.99 13.39
C VAL A 55 -1.23 26.09 14.23
N MET A 56 -0.02 26.54 13.88
CA MET A 56 0.70 27.57 14.64
C MET A 56 0.16 28.98 14.42
N ALA A 57 -0.76 29.17 13.47
CA ALA A 57 -1.49 30.44 13.28
C ALA A 57 -2.62 30.65 14.30
N LEU A 58 -3.02 29.60 15.04
CA LEU A 58 -4.02 29.72 16.10
C LEU A 58 -3.36 30.18 17.41
N ASP A 59 -3.96 31.16 18.07
CA ASP A 59 -3.58 31.52 19.42
C ASP A 59 -3.92 30.37 20.38
N ALA A 60 -3.16 30.21 21.46
CA ALA A 60 -3.37 29.12 22.42
C ALA A 60 -4.79 29.09 23.02
N GLU A 61 -5.46 30.25 23.09
CA GLU A 61 -6.83 30.40 23.59
C GLU A 61 -7.91 29.97 22.57
N GLN A 62 -7.52 29.65 21.32
CA GLN A 62 -8.41 29.26 20.22
C GLN A 62 -8.47 27.73 19.99
N PHE A 63 -7.75 26.94 20.79
CA PHE A 63 -7.78 25.48 20.80
C PHE A 63 -8.78 24.92 21.81
#